data_AF-A0A9P4P6W1-F1
#
_entry.id   AF-A0A9P4P6W1-F1
#
_cell.length_a   1.000
_cell.length_b   1.000
_cell.length_c   1.000
_cell.angle_alpha   90.00
_cell.angle_beta   90.00
_cell.angle_gamma   90.00
#
_symmetry.space_group_name_H-M   'P 1'
#
loop_
_entity.id
_entity.type
_entity.pdbx_description
1 polymer ?
#
loop_
_entity_poly.entity_id
_entity_poly.type
_entity_poly.pdbx_seq_one_letter_code
_entity_poly.pdbx_strand_id
1 'polypeptide(L)'
;MTDKLPPMLLQLFAPRPPLRWAEPSDHAPEKRQTPNIGGIGQYMQALREFKDNDGYVPSDSWLQKRDRRKLDKKERQEKLLTEGVKEYKPHEDPKVQGDAFKTLFVSRLNYNTTEEDLEREFGRYGPIERIRIVENVKAAPDASLKKRKRGYAFIVYEREKDMK
;
A
#
# COMPACT_ATOMS: atom_id res chain seq x y z
N MET A 1 5.37 34.26 -48.94
CA MET A 1 6.58 33.48 -49.29
C MET A 1 6.63 33.05 -50.76
N THR A 2 5.52 33.03 -51.51
CA THR A 2 5.50 32.78 -52.98
C THR A 2 5.57 34.06 -53.82
N ASP A 3 5.45 35.22 -53.17
CA ASP A 3 5.43 36.57 -53.73
C ASP A 3 6.79 37.04 -54.30
N LYS A 4 7.89 36.42 -53.89
CA LYS A 4 9.26 36.76 -54.34
C LYS A 4 9.81 35.80 -55.39
N LEU A 5 8.99 34.90 -55.93
CA LEU A 5 9.43 33.93 -56.93
C LEU A 5 9.54 34.58 -58.32
N PRO A 6 10.47 34.10 -59.18
CA PRO A 6 10.54 34.52 -60.57
C PRO A 6 9.19 34.34 -61.30
N PRO A 7 8.88 35.17 -62.30
CA PRO A 7 7.55 35.23 -62.93
C PRO A 7 7.08 33.90 -63.51
N MET A 8 8.01 33.05 -63.99
CA MET A 8 7.71 31.71 -64.52
C MET A 8 7.18 30.76 -63.43
N LEU A 9 7.66 30.87 -62.20
CA LEU A 9 7.18 30.07 -61.07
C LEU A 9 5.91 30.68 -60.45
N LEU A 10 5.74 32.00 -60.53
CA LEU A 10 4.56 32.69 -60.04
C LEU A 10 3.29 32.26 -60.80
N GLN A 11 3.40 31.98 -62.11
CA GLN A 11 2.30 31.48 -62.94
C GLN A 11 1.72 30.15 -62.45
N LEU A 12 2.52 29.29 -61.81
CA LEU A 12 2.06 28.02 -61.25
C LEU A 12 1.14 28.21 -60.03
N PHE A 13 1.23 29.37 -59.38
CA PHE A 13 0.39 29.75 -58.24
C PHE A 13 -0.77 30.66 -58.65
N ALA A 14 -1.16 30.66 -59.92
CA ALA A 14 -2.35 31.37 -60.37
C ALA A 14 -3.58 30.88 -59.56
N PRO A 15 -4.34 31.79 -58.93
CA PRO A 15 -5.50 31.40 -58.16
C PRO A 15 -6.55 30.76 -59.08
N ARG A 16 -7.34 29.84 -58.51
CA ARG A 16 -8.50 29.31 -59.22
C ARG A 16 -9.49 30.45 -59.50
N PRO A 17 -10.34 30.32 -60.55
CA PRO A 17 -11.45 31.22 -60.76
C PRO A 17 -12.28 31.37 -59.47
N PRO A 18 -12.88 32.55 -59.23
CA PRO A 18 -13.68 32.78 -58.03
C PRO A 18 -14.83 31.77 -57.96
N LEU A 19 -15.13 31.33 -56.74
CA LEU A 19 -16.23 30.40 -56.51
C LEU A 19 -17.56 31.04 -56.93
N ARG A 20 -18.44 30.25 -57.51
CA ARG A 20 -19.82 30.68 -57.77
C ARG A 20 -20.54 30.83 -56.44
N TRP A 21 -21.16 31.98 -56.23
CA TRP A 21 -22.02 32.18 -55.06
C TRP A 21 -23.24 31.28 -55.15
N ALA A 22 -23.62 30.69 -54.02
CA ALA A 22 -24.83 29.91 -53.85
C ALA A 22 -25.52 30.35 -52.56
N GLU A 23 -26.84 30.25 -52.55
CA GLU A 23 -27.64 30.58 -51.37
C GLU A 23 -27.27 29.64 -50.20
N PRO A 24 -26.98 30.18 -49.00
CA PRO A 24 -26.73 29.36 -47.81
C PRO A 24 -27.94 28.48 -47.46
N SER A 25 -27.69 27.22 -47.12
CA SER A 25 -28.74 26.26 -46.73
C SER A 25 -29.24 26.41 -45.29
N ASP A 26 -28.55 27.20 -44.48
CA ASP A 26 -28.79 27.35 -43.05
C ASP A 26 -29.48 28.69 -42.74
N HIS A 27 -30.03 28.80 -41.54
CA HIS A 27 -30.55 30.05 -41.02
C HIS A 27 -29.44 31.08 -40.85
N ALA A 28 -29.76 32.33 -41.20
CA ALA A 28 -28.90 33.48 -40.93
C ALA A 28 -28.53 33.53 -39.44
N PRO A 29 -27.28 33.91 -39.08
CA PRO A 29 -26.79 33.87 -37.70
C PRO A 29 -27.72 34.55 -36.68
N GLU A 30 -28.39 35.63 -37.07
CA GLU A 30 -29.33 36.39 -36.22
C GLU A 30 -30.60 35.62 -35.84
N LYS A 31 -30.98 34.63 -36.66
CA LYS A 31 -32.19 33.81 -36.47
C LYS A 31 -31.88 32.46 -35.82
N ARG A 32 -30.60 32.15 -35.59
CA ARG A 32 -30.18 30.89 -34.96
C ARG A 32 -30.52 30.94 -33.48
N GLN A 33 -31.55 30.22 -33.09
CA GLN A 33 -31.98 30.08 -31.70
C GLN A 33 -32.39 28.65 -31.39
N THR A 34 -32.16 28.21 -30.15
CA THR A 34 -32.68 26.95 -29.62
C THR A 34 -34.12 27.14 -29.12
N PRO A 35 -34.88 26.05 -28.91
CA PRO A 35 -36.19 26.13 -28.26
C PRO A 35 -36.10 26.76 -26.86
N ASN A 36 -37.22 27.33 -26.40
CA ASN A 36 -37.33 27.90 -25.06
C ASN A 36 -37.26 26.81 -23.99
N ILE A 37 -36.44 27.02 -22.96
CA ILE A 37 -36.34 26.10 -21.81
C ILE A 37 -37.48 26.38 -20.84
N GLY A 38 -38.27 25.34 -20.51
CA GLY A 38 -39.35 25.42 -19.53
C GLY A 38 -38.89 25.25 -18.07
N GLY A 39 -39.82 25.39 -17.12
CA GLY A 39 -39.56 25.16 -15.70
C GLY A 39 -39.57 23.68 -15.31
N ILE A 40 -38.96 23.35 -14.18
CA ILE A 40 -38.81 21.95 -13.68
C ILE A 40 -40.01 21.53 -12.80
N GLY A 41 -40.92 22.46 -12.45
CA GLY A 41 -42.01 22.23 -11.51
C GLY A 41 -42.95 21.05 -11.85
N GLN A 42 -43.10 20.75 -13.14
CA GLN A 42 -43.88 19.59 -13.60
C GLN A 42 -43.35 18.23 -13.13
N TYR A 43 -42.07 18.15 -12.76
CA TYR A 43 -41.43 16.91 -12.30
C TYR A 43 -41.43 16.72 -10.79
N MET A 44 -42.06 17.63 -10.03
CA MET A 44 -42.08 17.56 -8.56
C MET A 44 -42.79 16.30 -8.04
N GLN A 45 -43.82 15.82 -8.75
CA GLN A 45 -44.50 14.58 -8.39
C GLN A 45 -43.60 13.36 -8.63
N ALA A 46 -42.98 13.27 -9.81
CA ALA A 46 -42.03 12.20 -10.14
C ALA A 46 -40.82 12.16 -9.20
N LEU A 47 -40.36 13.31 -8.69
CA LEU A 47 -39.28 13.38 -7.71
C LEU A 47 -39.67 12.75 -6.36
N ARG A 48 -40.93 12.90 -5.94
CA ARG A 48 -41.42 12.25 -4.71
C ARG A 48 -41.48 10.74 -4.88
N GLU A 49 -42.06 10.28 -5.98
CA GLU A 49 -42.16 8.85 -6.32
C GLU A 49 -40.77 8.20 -6.44
N PHE A 50 -39.80 8.91 -7.01
CA PHE A 50 -38.41 8.46 -7.08
C PHE A 50 -37.81 8.31 -5.68
N LYS A 51 -37.93 9.33 -4.83
CA LYS A 51 -37.36 9.31 -3.47
C LYS A 51 -37.90 8.15 -2.62
N ASP A 52 -39.17 7.82 -2.78
CA ASP A 52 -39.80 6.72 -2.04
C ASP A 52 -39.31 5.34 -2.51
N ASN A 53 -38.81 5.22 -3.75
CA ASN A 53 -38.44 3.95 -4.40
C ASN A 53 -36.96 3.85 -4.84
N ASP A 54 -36.10 4.84 -4.53
CA ASP A 54 -34.72 4.93 -5.04
C ASP A 54 -33.83 3.78 -4.55
N GLY A 55 -34.17 3.15 -3.41
CA GLY A 55 -33.39 2.04 -2.85
C GLY A 55 -31.93 2.43 -2.54
N TYR A 56 -31.66 3.73 -2.39
CA TYR A 56 -30.31 4.27 -2.26
C TYR A 56 -29.61 3.72 -1.02
N VAL A 57 -28.51 3.00 -1.24
CA VAL A 57 -27.58 2.58 -0.19
C VAL A 57 -26.37 3.52 -0.23
N PRO A 58 -26.18 4.37 0.79
CA PRO A 58 -25.04 5.27 0.85
C PRO A 58 -23.73 4.50 0.71
N SER A 59 -22.95 4.84 -0.33
CA SER A 59 -21.62 4.29 -0.51
C SER A 59 -20.61 5.08 0.31
N ASP A 60 -19.75 4.37 1.05
CA ASP A 60 -18.72 5.03 1.86
C ASP A 60 -17.82 5.91 0.99
N SER A 61 -17.64 7.15 1.42
CA SER A 61 -16.63 8.04 0.86
C SER A 61 -15.23 7.46 1.12
N TRP A 62 -14.25 7.87 0.31
CA TRP A 62 -12.87 7.46 0.53
C TRP A 62 -12.36 7.85 1.94
N LEU A 63 -12.81 8.98 2.47
CA LEU A 63 -12.47 9.45 3.81
C LEU A 63 -13.02 8.49 4.89
N GLN A 64 -14.28 8.08 4.75
CA GLN A 64 -14.92 7.11 5.65
C GLN A 64 -14.23 5.74 5.60
N LYS A 65 -13.88 5.25 4.40
CA LYS A 65 -13.11 4.00 4.25
C LYS A 65 -11.73 4.09 4.91
N ARG A 66 -11.06 5.23 4.78
CA ARG A 66 -9.74 5.48 5.40
C ARG A 66 -9.85 5.47 6.92
N ASP A 67 -10.84 6.17 7.46
CA ASP A 67 -11.03 6.30 8.91
C ASP A 67 -11.44 4.96 9.53
N ARG A 68 -12.30 4.17 8.85
CA ARG A 68 -12.59 2.78 9.25
C ARG A 68 -11.33 1.94 9.34
N ARG A 69 -10.50 1.92 8.29
CA ARG A 69 -9.23 1.17 8.30
C ARG A 69 -8.29 1.61 9.43
N LYS A 70 -8.29 2.90 9.78
CA LYS A 70 -7.49 3.44 10.88
C LYS A 70 -8.01 2.93 12.23
N LEU A 71 -9.33 2.93 12.42
CA LEU A 71 -9.99 2.41 13.63
C LEU A 71 -9.75 0.90 13.77
N ASP A 72 -10.00 0.11 12.72
CA ASP A 72 -9.78 -1.34 12.72
C ASP A 72 -8.31 -1.69 13.06
N LYS A 73 -7.35 -0.93 12.51
CA LYS A 73 -5.93 -1.10 12.80
C LYS A 73 -5.61 -0.75 14.25
N LYS A 74 -6.23 0.31 14.79
CA LYS A 74 -6.06 0.72 16.18
C LYS A 74 -6.61 -0.33 17.13
N GLU A 75 -7.82 -0.82 16.88
CA GLU A 75 -8.47 -1.85 17.68
C GLU A 75 -7.65 -3.16 17.66
N ARG A 76 -7.15 -3.57 16.48
CA ARG A 76 -6.27 -4.74 16.38
C ARG A 76 -5.00 -4.58 17.20
N GLN A 77 -4.39 -3.39 17.18
CA GLN A 77 -3.20 -3.10 17.96
C GLN A 77 -3.50 -3.13 19.47
N GLU A 78 -4.65 -2.60 19.88
CA GLU A 78 -5.11 -2.60 21.26
C GLU A 78 -5.40 -4.01 21.77
N LYS A 79 -6.03 -4.87 20.95
CA LYS A 79 -6.20 -6.29 21.25
C LYS A 79 -4.87 -7.01 21.41
N LEU A 80 -3.91 -6.78 20.51
CA LEU A 80 -2.56 -7.35 20.62
C LEU A 80 -1.84 -6.92 21.91
N LEU A 81 -2.03 -5.67 22.35
CA LEU A 81 -1.43 -5.15 23.59
C LEU A 81 -2.12 -5.68 24.85
N THR A 82 -3.44 -5.86 24.82
CA THR A 82 -4.22 -6.27 26.00
C THR A 82 -4.27 -7.79 26.14
N GLU A 83 -4.71 -8.50 25.11
CA GLU A 83 -4.84 -9.96 25.10
C GLU A 83 -3.47 -10.62 24.96
N GLY A 84 -2.62 -10.11 24.05
CA GLY A 84 -1.30 -10.69 23.79
C GLY A 84 -0.35 -10.63 25.00
N VAL A 85 -0.47 -9.60 25.85
CA VAL A 85 0.30 -9.54 27.10
C VAL A 85 -0.18 -10.55 28.14
N LYS A 86 -1.49 -10.84 28.18
CA LYS A 86 -2.05 -11.85 29.10
C LYS A 86 -1.60 -13.26 28.73
N GLU A 87 -1.48 -13.54 27.43
CA GLU A 87 -1.00 -14.84 26.93
C GLU A 87 0.52 -15.00 27.03
N TYR A 88 1.27 -13.91 27.20
CA TYR A 88 2.74 -13.95 27.23
C TYR A 88 3.28 -14.41 28.59
N LYS A 89 3.57 -15.71 28.69
CA LYS A 89 4.16 -16.33 29.88
C LYS A 89 5.51 -16.99 29.57
N PRO A 90 6.64 -16.27 29.67
CA PRO A 90 7.95 -16.79 29.27
C PRO A 90 8.45 -17.95 30.15
N HIS A 91 8.01 -18.03 31.40
CA HIS A 91 8.40 -19.11 32.32
C HIS A 91 7.76 -20.47 31.98
N GLU A 92 6.63 -20.47 31.28
CA GLU A 92 5.93 -21.69 30.85
C GLU A 92 6.40 -22.16 29.45
N ASP A 93 7.22 -21.38 28.73
CA ASP A 93 7.69 -21.74 27.39
C ASP A 93 8.79 -22.82 27.47
N PRO A 94 8.56 -24.05 26.96
CA PRO A 94 9.53 -25.14 27.03
C PRO A 94 10.82 -24.84 26.26
N LYS A 95 10.81 -23.85 25.37
CA LYS A 95 11.97 -23.48 24.58
C LYS A 95 12.92 -22.57 25.36
N VAL A 96 12.43 -21.86 26.39
CA VAL A 96 13.26 -21.07 27.29
C VAL A 96 13.84 -22.04 28.33
N GLN A 97 15.15 -22.27 28.29
CA GLN A 97 15.84 -23.17 29.21
C GLN A 97 17.14 -22.51 29.67
N GLY A 98 17.59 -22.86 30.87
CA GLY A 98 18.77 -22.29 31.49
C GLY A 98 18.46 -21.12 32.43
N ASP A 99 19.53 -20.59 33.04
CA ASP A 99 19.45 -19.44 33.94
C ASP A 99 19.47 -18.13 33.14
N ALA A 100 18.52 -17.24 33.40
CA ALA A 100 18.42 -15.93 32.76
C ALA A 100 19.67 -15.07 33.02
N PHE A 101 20.31 -15.21 34.19
CA PHE A 101 21.53 -14.47 34.51
C PHE A 101 22.77 -14.97 33.76
N LYS A 102 22.70 -16.15 33.15
CA LYS A 102 23.77 -16.72 32.31
C LYS A 102 23.47 -16.62 30.82
N THR A 103 22.31 -16.07 30.46
CA THR A 103 21.83 -16.05 29.08
C THR A 103 22.08 -14.68 28.43
N LEU A 104 22.91 -14.67 27.39
CA LEU A 104 23.15 -13.51 26.53
C LEU A 104 22.11 -13.47 25.40
N PHE A 105 21.46 -12.31 25.23
CA PHE A 105 20.60 -12.04 24.08
C PHE A 105 21.40 -11.32 22.99
N VAL A 106 21.46 -11.91 21.79
CA VAL A 106 22.16 -11.34 20.64
C VAL A 106 21.14 -11.06 19.55
N SER A 107 21.05 -9.80 19.09
CA SER A 107 20.12 -9.38 18.05
C SER A 107 20.84 -8.83 16.82
N ARG A 108 20.10 -8.63 15.72
CA ARG A 108 20.61 -8.17 14.43
C ARG A 108 21.66 -9.11 13.82
N LEU A 109 21.52 -10.41 14.08
CA LEU A 109 22.33 -11.43 13.42
C LEU A 109 21.98 -11.52 11.95
N ASN A 110 22.99 -11.83 11.13
CA ASN A 110 22.75 -12.16 9.74
C ASN A 110 21.89 -13.43 9.66
N TYR A 111 20.91 -13.47 8.75
CA TYR A 111 20.05 -14.64 8.58
C TYR A 111 20.84 -15.88 8.13
N ASN A 112 22.02 -15.72 7.56
CA ASN A 112 22.88 -16.85 7.16
C ASN A 112 23.68 -17.44 8.32
N THR A 113 23.80 -16.75 9.46
CA THR A 113 24.59 -17.20 10.62
C THR A 113 24.11 -18.55 11.13
N THR A 114 25.05 -19.48 11.35
CA THR A 114 24.84 -20.80 11.94
C THR A 114 25.22 -20.81 13.42
N GLU A 115 24.91 -21.89 14.12
CA GLU A 115 25.30 -22.06 15.52
C GLU A 115 26.82 -22.14 15.68
N GLU A 116 27.53 -22.76 14.73
CA GLU A 116 28.99 -22.85 14.70
C GLU A 116 29.68 -21.48 14.63
N ASP A 117 29.12 -20.54 13.85
CA ASP A 117 29.64 -19.17 13.78
C ASP A 117 29.48 -18.45 15.12
N LEU A 118 28.37 -18.68 15.82
CA LEU A 118 28.14 -18.11 17.15
C LEU A 118 29.05 -18.76 18.19
N GLU A 119 29.24 -20.07 18.12
CA GLU A 119 30.14 -20.80 19.01
C GLU A 119 31.59 -20.31 18.85
N ARG A 120 32.06 -20.09 17.61
CA ARG A 120 33.39 -19.54 17.34
C ARG A 120 33.58 -18.14 17.90
N GLU A 121 32.61 -17.24 17.69
CA GLU A 121 32.75 -15.84 18.11
C GLU A 121 32.51 -15.61 19.60
N PHE A 122 31.56 -16.34 20.19
CA PHE A 122 31.19 -16.18 21.60
C PHE A 122 31.93 -17.15 22.53
N GLY A 123 32.45 -18.27 22.03
CA GLY A 123 33.23 -19.22 22.83
C GLY A 123 34.54 -18.66 23.37
N ARG A 124 35.03 -17.54 22.81
CA ARG A 124 36.22 -16.83 23.32
C ARG A 124 36.02 -16.21 24.70
N TYR A 125 34.77 -15.97 25.11
CA TYR A 125 34.44 -15.35 26.40
C TYR A 125 34.23 -16.38 27.50
N GLY A 126 33.87 -17.62 27.15
CA GLY A 126 33.73 -18.73 28.09
C GLY A 126 33.03 -19.93 27.45
N PRO A 127 32.99 -21.07 28.17
CA PRO A 127 32.28 -22.26 27.72
C PRO A 127 30.77 -22.00 27.61
N ILE A 128 30.23 -22.34 26.44
CA ILE A 128 28.82 -22.18 26.11
C ILE A 128 28.09 -23.48 26.45
N GLU A 129 27.02 -23.38 27.23
CA GLU A 129 26.13 -24.50 27.58
C GLU A 129 25.14 -24.77 26.43
N ARG A 130 24.54 -23.72 25.87
CA ARG A 130 23.52 -23.85 24.82
C ARG A 130 23.39 -22.62 23.94
N ILE A 131 23.29 -22.82 22.64
CA ILE A 131 22.93 -21.79 21.66
C ILE A 131 21.52 -22.07 21.15
N ARG A 132 20.70 -21.03 21.02
CA ARG A 132 19.38 -21.11 20.40
C ARG A 132 19.15 -19.93 19.46
N ILE A 133 19.19 -20.18 18.17
CA ILE A 133 18.75 -19.21 17.15
C ILE A 133 17.23 -19.25 17.05
N VAL A 134 16.57 -18.09 17.11
CA VAL A 134 15.10 -18.05 17.08
C VAL A 134 14.57 -18.02 15.65
N GLU A 135 13.74 -19.01 15.36
CA GLU A 135 13.05 -19.16 14.08
C GLU A 135 11.54 -18.90 14.23
N ASN A 136 10.94 -18.48 13.12
CA ASN A 136 9.52 -18.25 13.00
C ASN A 136 8.80 -19.58 12.82
N VAL A 137 8.12 -20.04 13.88
CA VAL A 137 7.41 -21.33 13.91
C VAL A 137 6.32 -21.45 12.84
N LYS A 138 5.78 -20.32 12.36
CA LYS A 138 4.73 -20.29 11.34
C LYS A 138 5.26 -20.28 9.91
N ALA A 139 6.58 -20.17 9.71
CA ALA A 139 7.16 -20.15 8.39
C ALA A 139 7.23 -21.58 7.83
N ALA A 140 6.88 -21.73 6.55
CA ALA A 140 7.04 -22.99 5.84
C ALA A 140 8.53 -23.33 5.66
N PRO A 141 8.91 -24.62 5.62
CA PRO A 141 10.31 -25.05 5.56
C PRO A 141 11.03 -24.62 4.27
N ASP A 142 10.28 -24.37 3.20
CA ASP A 142 10.73 -23.86 1.89
C ASP A 142 10.83 -22.33 1.83
N ALA A 143 10.46 -21.62 2.90
CA ALA A 143 10.51 -20.17 2.94
C ALA A 143 11.96 -19.66 2.99
N SER A 144 12.21 -18.53 2.31
CA SER A 144 13.49 -17.80 2.37
C SER A 144 13.97 -17.60 3.81
N LEU A 145 15.29 -17.63 4.01
CA LEU A 145 15.95 -17.44 5.31
C LEU A 145 15.46 -16.20 6.06
N LYS A 146 15.14 -15.11 5.36
CA LYS A 146 14.60 -13.87 5.94
C LYS A 146 13.21 -14.04 6.58
N LYS A 147 12.40 -14.97 6.08
CA LYS A 147 11.07 -15.29 6.63
C LYS A 147 11.14 -16.33 7.75
N ARG A 148 12.12 -17.24 7.67
CA ARG A 148 12.33 -18.35 8.60
C ARG A 148 13.08 -17.92 9.87
N LYS A 149 14.23 -17.26 9.75
CA LYS A 149 15.03 -16.82 10.91
C LYS A 149 14.60 -15.42 11.35
N ARG A 150 14.48 -15.21 12.67
CA ARG A 150 14.11 -13.90 13.23
C ARG A 150 15.30 -12.94 13.33
N GLY A 151 16.54 -13.44 13.26
CA GLY A 151 17.75 -12.63 13.35
C GLY A 151 18.17 -12.29 14.79
N TYR A 152 17.78 -13.13 15.75
CA TYR A 152 18.27 -13.06 17.12
C TYR A 152 18.45 -14.47 17.72
N ALA A 153 19.33 -14.57 18.71
CA ALA A 153 19.67 -15.81 19.39
C ALA A 153 19.82 -15.59 20.90
N PHE A 154 19.68 -16.69 21.65
CA PHE A 154 19.99 -16.78 23.07
C PHE A 154 21.18 -17.72 23.25
N ILE A 155 22.19 -17.28 24.00
CA ILE A 155 23.40 -18.05 24.29
C ILE A 155 23.49 -18.20 25.80
N VAL A 156 23.42 -19.43 26.30
CA VAL A 156 23.54 -19.75 27.72
C VAL A 156 24.98 -20.15 27.99
N TYR A 157 25.66 -19.45 28.90
CA TYR A 157 26.99 -19.81 29.38
C TYR A 157 26.93 -20.70 30.61
N GLU A 158 27.98 -21.49 30.87
CA GLU A 158 28.05 -22.28 32.10
C GLU A 158 28.16 -21.40 33.36
N ARG A 159 28.90 -20.28 33.26
CA ARG A 159 29.19 -19.35 34.35
C ARG A 159 28.61 -17.97 34.06
N GLU A 160 28.01 -17.37 35.09
CA GLU A 160 27.46 -16.00 35.00
C GLU A 160 28.52 -14.95 34.69
N LYS A 161 29.77 -15.16 35.14
CA LYS A 161 30.89 -14.25 34.90
C LYS A 161 31.27 -14.14 33.43
N ASP A 162 31.08 -15.21 32.65
CA ASP A 162 31.47 -15.26 31.25
C ASP A 162 30.44 -14.58 30.34
N MET A 163 29.22 -14.35 30.86
CA MET A 163 28.16 -13.58 30.20
C MET A 163 28.35 -12.07 30.35
N LYS A 164 28.91 -11.63 31.49
CA LYS A 164 29.10 -10.21 31.85
C LYS A 164 30.33 -9.59 31.21
#